data_AF-A0A1B9MRF4-F1
#
_entry.id   AF-A0A1B9MRF4-F1
#
_cell.length_a   1.000
_cell.length_b   1.000
_cell.length_c   1.000
_cell.angle_alpha   90.00
_cell.angle_beta   90.00
_cell.angle_gamma   90.00
#
_symmetry.space_group_name_H-M   'P 1'
#
loop_
_entity.id
_entity.type
_entity.pdbx_description
1 polymer ?
#
loop_
_entity_poly.entity_id
_entity_poly.type
_entity_poly.pdbx_seq_one_letter_code
_entity_poly.pdbx_strand_id
1 'polypeptide(L)'
;MIYIEIGADYITLRTTLLESQISVLFDEIKFVKYECKKIQISYCNRMTNEESILKINLNVLENSPKKELLDTLYTIFINKKIT
;
A
#
# COMPACT_ATOMS: atom_id res chain seq x y z
N MET A 1 -7.09 -11.72 -10.16
CA MET A 1 -6.58 -10.40 -10.60
C MET A 1 -6.59 -9.48 -9.39
N ILE A 2 -5.53 -8.73 -9.17
CA ILE A 2 -5.43 -7.80 -8.05
C ILE A 2 -5.57 -6.39 -8.61
N TYR A 3 -6.48 -5.61 -8.02
CA TYR A 3 -6.68 -4.21 -8.33
C TYR A 3 -6.12 -3.37 -7.20
N ILE A 4 -5.42 -2.32 -7.58
CA ILE A 4 -4.96 -1.28 -6.66
C ILE A 4 -5.70 -0.02 -7.04
N GLU A 5 -6.35 0.57 -6.05
CA GLU A 5 -6.95 1.90 -6.15
C GLU A 5 -6.15 2.82 -5.23
N ILE A 6 -5.69 3.93 -5.79
CA ILE A 6 -4.90 4.93 -5.08
C ILE A 6 -5.76 6.19 -5.00
N GLY A 7 -6.20 6.53 -3.80
CA GLY A 7 -6.92 7.77 -3.51
C GLY A 7 -5.97 8.91 -3.16
N ALA A 8 -6.55 10.06 -2.77
CA ALA A 8 -5.77 11.23 -2.35
C ALA A 8 -4.95 10.96 -1.08
N ASP A 9 -5.48 10.16 -0.17
CA ASP A 9 -4.94 9.89 1.18
C ASP A 9 -4.95 8.39 1.54
N TYR A 10 -5.25 7.49 0.60
CA TYR A 10 -5.34 6.05 0.85
C TYR A 10 -4.83 5.18 -0.30
N ILE A 11 -4.46 3.95 0.02
CA ILE A 11 -4.32 2.84 -0.93
C ILE A 11 -5.30 1.74 -0.57
N THR A 12 -6.06 1.27 -1.56
CA THR A 12 -6.96 0.13 -1.43
C THR A 12 -6.47 -1.02 -2.32
N LEU A 13 -6.30 -2.19 -1.73
CA LEU A 13 -6.06 -3.45 -2.43
C LEU A 13 -7.38 -4.23 -2.51
N ARG A 14 -7.85 -4.52 -3.73
CA ARG A 14 -9.00 -5.39 -3.98
C ARG A 14 -8.56 -6.65 -4.72
N THR A 15 -8.95 -7.81 -4.21
CA THR A 15 -8.77 -9.07 -4.93
C THR A 15 -10.09 -9.46 -5.61
N THR A 16 -10.05 -10.00 -6.84
CA THR A 16 -11.25 -10.44 -7.57
C THR A 16 -12.07 -11.50 -6.85
N LEU A 17 -11.45 -12.22 -5.92
CA LEU A 17 -12.09 -13.23 -5.08
C LEU A 17 -12.62 -12.55 -3.82
N LEU A 18 -13.71 -11.79 -3.98
CA LEU A 18 -14.80 -11.41 -3.06
C LEU A 18 -14.64 -11.26 -1.53
N GLU A 19 -13.49 -11.46 -0.88
CA GLU A 19 -13.43 -11.54 0.59
C GLU A 19 -12.40 -10.63 1.26
N SER A 20 -11.56 -9.92 0.50
CA SER A 20 -10.59 -9.01 1.11
C SER A 20 -10.41 -7.72 0.31
N GLN A 21 -11.06 -6.67 0.81
CA GLN A 21 -10.66 -5.30 0.55
C GLN A 21 -9.86 -4.83 1.76
N ILE A 22 -8.60 -4.48 1.55
CA ILE A 22 -7.78 -3.83 2.58
C ILE A 22 -7.51 -2.42 2.10
N SER A 23 -7.96 -1.45 2.90
CA SER A 23 -7.69 -0.03 2.66
C SER A 23 -6.76 0.45 3.76
N VAL A 24 -5.72 1.20 3.38
CA VAL A 24 -4.71 1.74 4.29
C VAL A 24 -4.61 3.24 4.04
N LEU A 25 -4.80 4.05 5.07
CA LEU A 25 -4.62 5.50 4.99
C LEU A 25 -3.13 5.83 5.05
N PHE A 26 -2.68 6.83 4.29
CA PHE A 26 -1.27 7.25 4.27
C PHE A 26 -0.76 7.71 5.63
N ASP A 27 -1.65 8.29 6.42
CA ASP A 27 -1.43 8.78 7.77
C ASP A 27 -1.14 7.64 8.75
N GLU A 28 -1.76 6.47 8.52
CA GLU A 28 -1.62 5.26 9.33
C GLU A 28 -0.32 4.49 9.02
N ILE A 29 0.29 4.73 7.86
CA ILE A 29 1.51 4.04 7.46
C ILE A 29 2.69 4.52 8.30
N LYS A 30 3.33 3.57 8.98
CA LYS A 30 4.55 3.77 9.76
C LYS A 30 5.80 3.70 8.89
N PHE A 31 5.92 2.66 8.06
CA PHE A 31 7.01 2.51 7.12
C PHE A 31 6.64 1.60 5.95
N VAL A 32 7.38 1.76 4.86
CA VAL A 32 7.29 0.92 3.66
C VAL A 32 8.62 0.24 3.40
N LYS A 33 8.59 -1.07 3.24
CA LYS A 33 9.74 -1.88 2.86
C LYS A 33 9.58 -2.37 1.42
N TYR A 34 10.55 -2.02 0.60
CA TYR A 34 10.64 -2.46 -0.79
C TYR A 34 11.52 -3.71 -0.87
N GLU A 35 11.01 -4.77 -1.48
CA GLU A 35 11.76 -6.00 -1.79
C GLU A 35 11.60 -6.33 -3.28
N CYS A 36 12.52 -7.11 -3.87
CA CYS A 36 12.57 -7.36 -5.32
C CYS A 36 11.23 -7.80 -5.95
N LYS A 37 10.37 -8.52 -5.20
CA LYS A 37 9.10 -9.08 -5.72
C LYS A 37 7.87 -8.61 -4.95
N LYS A 38 8.03 -7.81 -3.90
CA LYS A 38 6.91 -7.41 -3.04
C LYS A 38 7.18 -6.10 -2.32
N ILE A 39 6.09 -5.41 -1.98
CA ILE A 39 6.11 -4.26 -1.08
C ILE A 39 5.43 -4.68 0.22
N GLN A 40 5.98 -4.27 1.34
CA GLN A 40 5.36 -4.41 2.64
C GLN A 40 5.07 -3.02 3.20
N ILE A 41 3.82 -2.77 3.56
CA ILE A 41 3.36 -1.53 4.17
C ILE A 41 2.97 -1.88 5.60
N SER A 42 3.73 -1.36 6.57
CA SER A 42 3.38 -1.46 7.99
C SER A 42 2.54 -0.24 8.36
N TYR A 43 1.37 -0.48 8.93
CA TYR A 43 0.42 0.56 9.31
C TYR A 43 -0.23 0.26 10.66
N CYS A 44 -0.70 1.31 11.32
CA CYS A 44 -1.50 1.20 12.54
C CYS A 44 -2.96 1.44 12.17
N ASN A 45 -3.81 0.41 12.25
CA ASN A 45 -5.23 0.61 12.01
C ASN A 45 -5.79 1.50 13.12
N ARG A 46 -6.29 2.68 12.78
CA ARG A 46 -6.75 3.66 13.77
C ARG A 46 -8.01 3.19 14.51
N MET A 47 -8.84 2.34 13.91
CA MET A 47 -10.05 1.83 14.54
C MET A 47 -9.77 0.76 15.58
N THR A 48 -8.84 -0.15 15.30
CA THR A 48 -8.49 -1.25 16.21
C THR A 48 -7.28 -0.93 17.09
N ASN A 49 -6.53 0.11 16.75
CA ASN A 49 -5.24 0.47 17.32
C ASN A 49 -4.18 -0.65 17.21
N GLU A 50 -4.38 -1.58 16.27
CA GLU A 50 -3.48 -2.70 16.03
C GLU A 50 -2.51 -2.40 14.89
N GLU A 51 -1.28 -2.89 15.03
CA GLU A 51 -0.31 -2.89 13.95
C GLU A 51 -0.60 -4.03 12.97
N SER A 52 -0.56 -3.71 11.69
CA SER A 52 -0.79 -4.67 10.61
C SER A 52 0.21 -4.46 9.49
N ILE A 53 0.40 -5.51 8.68
CA ILE A 53 1.32 -5.49 7.53
C ILE A 53 0.54 -5.88 6.28
N LEU A 54 0.36 -4.92 5.37
CA LEU A 54 -0.16 -5.18 4.04
C LEU A 54 0.99 -5.63 3.14
N LYS A 55 0.85 -6.81 2.53
CA LYS A 55 1.83 -7.37 1.60
C LYS A 55 1.27 -7.32 0.18
N ILE A 56 1.94 -6.59 -0.71
CA ILE A 56 1.56 -6.47 -2.11
C ILE A 56 2.61 -7.17 -2.94
N ASN A 57 2.22 -8.24 -3.63
CA ASN A 57 3.11 -8.95 -4.55
C ASN A 57 3.16 -8.17 -5.88
N LEU A 58 4.35 -7.82 -6.35
CA LEU A 58 4.54 -7.03 -7.56
C LEU A 58 4.38 -7.85 -8.85
N ASN A 59 4.45 -9.18 -8.75
CA ASN A 59 4.35 -10.07 -9.92
C ASN A 59 2.91 -10.25 -10.41
N VAL A 60 1.93 -9.92 -9.57
CA VAL A 60 0.50 -10.07 -9.88
C VAL A 60 -0.16 -8.75 -10.28
N LEU A 61 0.63 -7.68 -10.37
CA LEU A 61 0.22 -6.37 -10.86
C LEU A 61 0.66 -6.20 -12.30
N GLU A 62 -0.20 -5.61 -13.11
CA GLU A 62 0.17 -5.12 -14.43
C GLU A 62 1.18 -3.96 -14.32
N ASN A 63 1.92 -3.72 -15.41
CA ASN A 63 3.02 -2.74 -15.40
C ASN A 63 2.56 -1.32 -15.04
N SER A 64 1.38 -0.89 -15.50
CA SER A 64 0.87 0.46 -15.23
C SER A 64 0.48 0.66 -13.75
N PRO A 65 -0.41 -0.16 -13.15
CA PRO A 65 -0.72 -0.06 -11.71
C PRO A 65 0.50 -0.24 -10.81
N LYS A 66 1.46 -1.09 -11.21
CA LYS A 66 2.71 -1.28 -10.49
C LYS A 66 3.54 0.00 -10.43
N LYS A 67 3.68 0.70 -11.56
CA LYS A 67 4.43 1.96 -11.62
C LYS A 67 3.75 3.04 -10.78
N GLU A 68 2.44 3.20 -10.93
CA GLU A 68 1.66 4.18 -10.18
C GLU A 68 1.76 3.98 -8.66
N LEU A 69 1.69 2.73 -8.19
CA LEU A 69 1.90 2.37 -6.78
C LEU A 69 3.30 2.78 -6.30
N LEU A 70 4.33 2.43 -7.06
CA LEU A 70 5.72 2.72 -6.70
C LEU A 70 5.98 4.23 -6.64
N ASP A 71 5.51 4.98 -7.65
CA ASP A 71 5.67 6.43 -7.73
C ASP A 71 4.91 7.14 -6.59
N THR A 72 3.70 6.67 -6.28
CA THR A 72 2.89 7.22 -5.18
C THR A 72 3.55 6.98 -3.83
N LEU A 73 3.92 5.73 -3.52
CA LEU A 73 4.60 5.42 -2.27
C LEU A 73 5.93 6.18 -2.18
N TYR A 74 6.70 6.24 -3.27
CA TYR A 74 7.94 7.01 -3.28
C TYR A 74 7.71 8.49 -2.98
N THR A 75 6.72 9.13 -3.60
CA THR A 75 6.39 10.54 -3.39
C THR A 75 5.94 10.82 -1.95
N ILE A 76 5.02 10.02 -1.43
CA ILE A 76 4.50 10.17 -0.06
C ILE A 76 5.60 9.96 0.98
N PHE A 77 6.44 8.94 0.80
CA PHE A 77 7.46 8.56 1.79
C PHE A 77 8.78 9.33 1.66
N ILE A 78 9.07 9.94 0.51
CA ILE A 78 10.10 10.98 0.43
C ILE A 78 9.66 12.22 1.19
N ASN A 79 8.39 12.63 1.05
CA ASN A 79 7.88 13.80 1.78
C ASN A 79 7.77 13.56 3.30
N LYS A 80 7.65 12.31 3.75
CA LYS A 80 7.72 11.93 5.18
C LYS A 80 9.14 11.78 5.74
N LYS A 81 10.19 11.78 4.90
CA LYS A 81 11.57 11.89 5.39
C LYS A 81 11.94 13.37 5.48
N ILE A 82 12.36 13.77 6.69
CA ILE A 82 12.71 15.13 7.14
C ILE A 82 11.51 15.85 7.82
N THR A 83 11.19 15.43 9.04
CA THR A 83 11.21 16.33 10.21
C THR A 83 11.54 15.51 11.44
#